data_AF-A0A0R2BDA4-F1
#
_entry.id   AF-A0A0R2BDA4-F1
#
_cell.length_a   1.000
_cell.length_b   1.000
_cell.length_c   1.000
_cell.angle_alpha   90.00
_cell.angle_beta   90.00
_cell.angle_gamma   90.00
#
_symmetry.space_group_name_H-M   'P 1'
#
loop_
_entity.id
_entity.type
_entity.pdbx_description
1 polymer ?
#
loop_
_entity_poly.entity_id
_entity_poly.type
_entity_poly.pdbx_seq_one_letter_code
_entity_poly.pdbx_strand_id
1 'polypeptide(L)'
;MEEQKLVLQDGTYKYDDRTRQVSVSEEQSKKAGYVKLADDEQIVKKAVLSKEEAEWFEKYKDLPFYERTSSNYFISKLFYKLSRFRGWEKRADFFNRLSQAYFTGYTIKKEKKYYIRLNFNRGPVYLNVNKKTGNWFFETRSETSSYKTQFTQEKINEMQKDPRAKGLDLNVLKVEVPEDKLED
;
A
#
# COMPACT_ATOMS: atom_id res chain seq x y z
N MET A 1 -7.89 -19.88 -4.51
CA MET A 1 -8.01 -18.72 -3.61
C MET A 1 -7.27 -19.06 -2.35
N GLU A 2 -6.16 -18.38 -2.06
CA GLU A 2 -5.55 -18.44 -0.73
C GLU A 2 -6.49 -17.70 0.24
N GLU A 3 -6.93 -18.36 1.30
CA GLU A 3 -7.60 -17.69 2.42
C GLU A 3 -6.61 -16.70 3.05
N GLN A 4 -6.74 -15.42 2.71
CA GLN A 4 -5.98 -14.37 3.37
C GLN A 4 -6.51 -14.21 4.80
N LYS A 5 -5.85 -14.88 5.75
CA LYS A 5 -6.11 -14.73 7.17
C LYS A 5 -5.78 -13.30 7.60
N LEU A 6 -6.72 -12.67 8.30
CA LEU A 6 -6.49 -11.40 8.98
C LEU A 6 -5.48 -11.64 10.13
N VAL A 7 -4.20 -11.31 9.92
CA VAL A 7 -3.17 -11.40 10.97
C VAL A 7 -3.07 -10.04 11.64
N LEU A 8 -3.61 -9.92 12.86
CA LEU A 8 -3.51 -8.71 13.69
C LEU A 8 -2.28 -8.81 14.59
N GLN A 9 -1.41 -7.81 14.59
CA GLN A 9 -0.08 -7.87 15.21
C GLN A 9 -0.04 -7.41 16.68
N ASP A 10 -1.10 -7.65 17.47
CA ASP A 10 -1.22 -6.93 18.76
C ASP A 10 -2.09 -7.60 19.83
N GLY A 11 -2.66 -8.80 19.61
CA GLY A 11 -3.57 -9.42 20.61
C GLY A 11 -4.90 -8.69 20.82
N THR A 12 -5.26 -7.76 19.93
CA THR A 12 -6.51 -6.99 19.95
C THR A 12 -7.63 -7.66 19.15
N TYR A 13 -7.85 -8.95 19.41
CA TYR A 13 -9.06 -9.62 18.98
C TYR A 13 -9.61 -10.42 20.14
N LYS A 14 -10.93 -10.46 20.25
CA LYS A 14 -11.60 -11.36 21.19
C LYS A 14 -12.06 -12.57 20.40
N TYR A 15 -11.52 -13.73 20.76
CA TYR A 15 -11.99 -15.00 20.27
C TYR A 15 -13.02 -15.56 21.25
N ASP A 16 -14.18 -15.95 20.73
CA ASP A 16 -15.19 -16.68 21.48
C ASP A 16 -15.10 -18.16 21.12
N ASP A 17 -14.58 -18.98 22.04
CA ASP A 17 -14.41 -20.42 21.86
C ASP A 17 -15.73 -21.16 21.62
N ARG A 18 -16.86 -20.62 22.10
CA ARG A 18 -18.18 -21.26 22.01
C ARG A 18 -18.81 -21.07 20.64
N THR A 19 -18.70 -19.86 20.10
CA THR A 19 -19.24 -19.50 18.79
C THR A 19 -18.21 -19.63 17.67
N ARG A 20 -16.93 -19.85 18.02
CA ARG A 20 -15.77 -19.81 17.12
C ARG A 20 -15.66 -18.49 16.36
N GLN A 21 -16.17 -17.40 16.93
CA GLN A 21 -16.14 -16.08 16.31
C GLN A 21 -14.92 -15.27 16.76
N VAL A 22 -14.38 -14.48 15.84
CA VAL A 22 -13.32 -13.50 16.11
C VAL A 22 -13.94 -12.11 16.00
N SER A 23 -13.79 -11.29 17.04
CA SER A 23 -14.23 -9.89 17.05
C SER A 23 -13.03 -8.95 17.17
N VAL A 24 -13.03 -7.92 16.34
CA VAL A 24 -11.97 -6.92 16.18
C VAL A 24 -12.60 -5.54 16.28
N SER A 25 -11.88 -4.54 16.78
CA SER A 25 -12.44 -3.19 16.81
C SER A 25 -12.65 -2.64 15.40
N GLU A 26 -13.67 -1.78 15.25
CA GLU A 26 -14.00 -1.18 13.96
C GLU A 26 -12.85 -0.31 13.43
N GLU A 27 -12.15 0.41 14.31
CA GLU A 27 -10.97 1.21 13.95
C GLU A 27 -9.84 0.36 13.37
N GLN A 28 -9.55 -0.80 13.95
CA GLN A 28 -8.49 -1.68 13.47
C GLN A 28 -8.85 -2.31 12.13
N SER A 29 -10.12 -2.70 11.97
CA SER A 29 -10.64 -3.20 10.71
C SER A 29 -10.51 -2.14 9.61
N LYS A 30 -10.88 -0.89 9.89
CA LYS A 30 -10.72 0.25 8.97
C LYS A 30 -9.26 0.52 8.61
N LYS A 31 -8.34 0.50 9.59
CA LYS A 31 -6.88 0.67 9.35
C LYS A 31 -6.32 -0.43 8.44
N ALA A 32 -6.78 -1.66 8.61
CA ALA A 32 -6.41 -2.79 7.76
C ALA A 32 -7.11 -2.78 6.38
N GLY A 33 -7.93 -1.76 6.10
CA GLY A 33 -8.61 -1.58 4.82
C GLY A 33 -9.90 -2.39 4.69
N TYR A 34 -10.51 -2.83 5.78
CA TYR A 34 -11.82 -3.48 5.76
C TYR A 34 -12.94 -2.46 5.96
N VAL A 35 -14.08 -2.72 5.31
CA VAL A 35 -15.29 -1.91 5.41
C VAL A 35 -16.49 -2.81 5.61
N LYS A 36 -17.45 -2.35 6.41
CA LYS A 36 -18.74 -3.02 6.59
C LYS A 36 -19.67 -2.62 5.46
N LEU A 37 -20.30 -3.58 4.82
CA LEU A 37 -21.31 -3.32 3.79
C LEU A 37 -22.62 -2.84 4.42
N ALA A 38 -23.49 -2.24 3.61
CA ALA A 38 -24.76 -1.67 4.06
C ALA A 38 -25.77 -2.72 4.58
N ASP A 39 -25.51 -4.00 4.34
CA ASP A 39 -26.30 -5.12 4.89
C ASP A 39 -25.90 -5.48 6.33
N ASP A 40 -24.90 -4.80 6.91
CA ASP A 40 -24.43 -4.96 8.29
C ASP A 40 -23.92 -6.36 8.67
N GLU A 41 -23.89 -7.30 7.73
CA GLU A 41 -23.49 -8.70 7.97
C GLU A 41 -22.10 -9.00 7.39
N GLN A 42 -21.65 -8.26 6.37
CA GLN A 42 -20.41 -8.56 5.67
C GLN A 42 -19.32 -7.51 5.87
N ILE A 43 -18.13 -7.98 6.25
CA ILE A 43 -16.90 -7.18 6.30
C ILE A 43 -16.06 -7.56 5.08
N VAL A 44 -15.82 -6.60 4.19
CA VAL A 44 -15.07 -6.80 2.95
C VAL A 44 -13.82 -5.95 2.91
N LYS A 45 -12.75 -6.48 2.30
CA LYS A 45 -11.52 -5.74 2.08
C LYS A 45 -11.71 -4.76 0.93
N LYS A 46 -11.25 -3.51 1.10
CA LYS A 46 -11.19 -2.50 0.04
C LYS A 46 -10.27 -2.96 -1.09
N ALA A 47 -10.55 -2.50 -2.30
CA ALA A 47 -9.62 -2.70 -3.40
C ALA A 47 -8.32 -1.91 -3.15
N VAL A 48 -7.19 -2.46 -3.60
CA VAL A 48 -5.90 -1.77 -3.59
C VAL A 48 -5.61 -1.28 -5.01
N LEU A 49 -5.54 0.04 -5.19
CA LEU A 49 -5.31 0.68 -6.49
C LEU A 49 -3.93 1.34 -6.55
N SER A 50 -3.28 1.36 -7.71
CA SER A 50 -2.16 2.28 -7.92
C SER A 50 -2.62 3.74 -7.85
N LYS A 51 -1.67 4.68 -7.73
CA LYS A 51 -2.01 6.10 -7.77
C LYS A 51 -2.65 6.49 -9.11
N GLU A 52 -2.12 6.01 -10.24
CA GLU A 52 -2.71 6.28 -11.55
C GLU A 52 -4.09 5.64 -11.71
N GLU A 53 -4.31 4.47 -11.11
CA GLU A 53 -5.62 3.82 -11.11
C GLU A 53 -6.63 4.58 -10.26
N ALA A 54 -6.24 5.09 -9.09
CA ALA A 54 -7.08 5.91 -8.23
C ALA A 54 -7.45 7.24 -8.90
N GLU A 55 -6.49 7.95 -9.49
CA GLU A 55 -6.74 9.20 -10.23
C GLU A 55 -7.69 8.97 -11.42
N TRP A 56 -7.48 7.86 -12.15
CA TRP A 56 -8.36 7.47 -13.23
C TRP A 56 -9.77 7.12 -12.72
N PHE A 57 -9.86 6.38 -11.62
CA PHE A 57 -11.13 5.97 -11.02
C PHE A 57 -11.94 7.19 -10.59
N GLU A 58 -11.34 8.11 -9.83
CA GLU A 58 -12.00 9.34 -9.39
C GLU A 58 -12.52 10.19 -10.55
N LYS A 59 -11.80 10.22 -11.68
CA LYS A 59 -12.20 10.94 -12.89
C LYS A 59 -13.40 10.31 -13.61
N TYR A 60 -13.62 9.01 -13.46
CA TYR A 60 -14.58 8.26 -14.28
C TYR A 60 -15.55 7.41 -13.47
N LYS A 61 -15.58 7.47 -12.14
CA LYS A 61 -16.43 6.62 -11.27
C LYS A 61 -17.93 6.88 -11.40
N ASP A 62 -18.35 7.88 -12.16
CA ASP A 62 -19.78 8.13 -12.33
C ASP A 62 -20.43 7.08 -13.22
N LEU A 63 -21.61 6.62 -12.82
CA LEU A 63 -22.45 5.73 -13.62
C LEU A 63 -23.31 6.53 -14.60
N PRO A 64 -23.73 5.92 -15.72
CA PRO A 64 -24.48 6.59 -16.80
C PRO A 64 -25.86 7.15 -16.40
N PHE A 65 -26.26 7.01 -15.13
CA PHE A 65 -27.52 7.53 -14.61
C PHE A 65 -27.57 9.06 -14.56
N TYR A 66 -26.42 9.74 -14.50
CA TYR A 66 -26.36 11.20 -14.37
C TYR A 66 -26.38 11.95 -15.72
N GLU A 67 -25.78 11.39 -16.79
CA GLU A 67 -25.81 11.97 -18.14
C GLU A 67 -25.73 10.89 -19.21
N ARG A 68 -26.87 10.60 -19.85
CA ARG A 68 -27.05 9.53 -20.84
C ARG A 68 -26.20 9.67 -22.12
N THR A 69 -25.70 10.87 -22.41
CA THR A 69 -24.96 11.21 -23.65
C THR A 69 -23.44 11.35 -23.44
N SER A 70 -22.96 11.29 -22.20
CA SER A 70 -21.55 11.42 -21.88
C SER A 70 -20.82 10.09 -22.16
N SER A 71 -19.79 10.10 -23.00
CA SER A 71 -18.90 8.93 -23.19
C SER A 71 -17.92 8.73 -22.02
N ASN A 72 -18.07 9.50 -20.93
CA ASN A 72 -17.15 9.56 -19.79
C ASN A 72 -17.58 8.76 -18.55
N TYR A 73 -18.65 7.96 -18.61
CA TYR A 73 -19.03 7.12 -17.47
C TYR A 73 -18.12 5.89 -17.31
N PHE A 74 -18.09 5.38 -16.08
CA PHE A 74 -17.21 4.35 -15.57
C PHE A 74 -17.11 3.14 -16.50
N ILE A 75 -18.26 2.54 -16.82
CA ILE A 75 -18.33 1.30 -17.61
C ILE A 75 -17.73 1.48 -19.02
N SER A 76 -18.04 2.58 -19.71
CA SER A 76 -17.48 2.87 -21.04
C SER A 76 -15.96 3.00 -20.98
N LYS A 77 -15.44 3.79 -20.03
CA LYS A 77 -14.00 4.02 -19.89
C LYS A 77 -13.28 2.76 -19.42
N LEU A 78 -13.91 1.95 -18.57
CA LEU A 78 -13.39 0.67 -18.11
C LEU A 78 -13.22 -0.30 -19.29
N PHE A 79 -14.26 -0.47 -20.12
CA PHE A 79 -14.16 -1.33 -21.32
C PHE A 79 -13.11 -0.83 -22.31
N TYR A 80 -13.05 0.49 -22.53
CA TYR A 80 -12.01 1.08 -23.37
C TYR A 80 -10.61 0.78 -22.84
N LYS A 81 -10.36 0.95 -21.55
CA LYS A 81 -9.05 0.67 -20.93
C LYS A 81 -8.73 -0.83 -20.94
N LEU A 82 -9.72 -1.69 -20.71
CA LEU A 82 -9.59 -3.15 -20.80
C LEU A 82 -9.16 -3.62 -22.19
N SER A 83 -9.69 -3.00 -23.25
CA SER A 83 -9.33 -3.33 -24.64
C SER A 83 -7.83 -3.20 -24.92
N ARG A 84 -7.11 -2.35 -24.18
CA ARG A 84 -5.68 -2.08 -24.35
C ARG A 84 -4.77 -3.12 -23.68
N PHE A 85 -5.30 -3.92 -22.75
CA PHE A 85 -4.53 -5.00 -22.15
C PHE A 85 -4.42 -6.19 -23.09
N ARG A 86 -3.21 -6.75 -23.21
CA ARG A 86 -2.97 -8.05 -23.84
C ARG A 86 -3.05 -9.14 -22.78
N GLY A 87 -3.83 -10.19 -23.04
CA GLY A 87 -4.04 -11.32 -22.13
C GLY A 87 -5.29 -11.17 -21.26
N TRP A 88 -6.01 -12.29 -21.07
CA TRP A 88 -7.27 -12.31 -20.33
C TRP A 88 -7.06 -12.14 -18.82
N GLU A 89 -5.97 -12.67 -18.25
CA GLU A 89 -5.67 -12.59 -16.82
C GLU A 89 -5.53 -11.14 -16.35
N LYS A 90 -4.75 -10.33 -17.09
CA LYS A 90 -4.56 -8.90 -16.78
C LYS A 90 -5.85 -8.11 -16.90
N ARG A 91 -6.72 -8.48 -17.84
CA ARG A 91 -8.05 -7.87 -18.01
C ARG A 91 -8.95 -8.20 -16.83
N ALA A 92 -9.02 -9.47 -16.46
CA ALA A 92 -9.82 -9.95 -15.35
C ALA A 92 -9.35 -9.32 -14.02
N ASP A 93 -8.04 -9.29 -13.77
CA ASP A 93 -7.47 -8.63 -12.60
C ASP A 93 -7.83 -7.14 -12.53
N PHE A 94 -7.59 -6.39 -13.62
CA PHE A 94 -7.90 -4.96 -13.66
C PHE A 94 -9.40 -4.68 -13.48
N PHE A 95 -10.26 -5.47 -14.15
CA PHE A 95 -11.71 -5.36 -14.00
C PHE A 95 -12.13 -5.63 -12.56
N ASN A 96 -11.72 -6.76 -11.98
CA ASN A 96 -12.08 -7.15 -10.62
C ASN A 96 -11.65 -6.10 -9.59
N ARG A 97 -10.43 -5.56 -9.70
CA ARG A 97 -9.93 -4.53 -8.78
C ARG A 97 -10.74 -3.24 -8.85
N LEU A 98 -11.04 -2.73 -10.04
CA LEU A 98 -11.83 -1.50 -10.17
C LEU A 98 -13.32 -1.69 -9.84
N SER A 99 -13.90 -2.86 -10.14
CA SER A 99 -15.25 -3.20 -9.71
C SER A 99 -15.33 -3.29 -8.19
N GLN A 100 -14.36 -3.94 -7.54
CA GLN A 100 -14.29 -3.97 -6.08
C GLN A 100 -14.11 -2.56 -5.49
N ALA A 101 -13.26 -1.72 -6.10
CA ALA A 101 -13.09 -0.32 -5.69
C ALA A 101 -14.39 0.47 -5.74
N TYR A 102 -15.23 0.18 -6.74
CA TYR A 102 -16.55 0.80 -6.89
C TYR A 102 -17.48 0.50 -5.72
N PHE A 103 -17.61 -0.78 -5.35
CA PHE A 103 -18.58 -1.20 -4.33
C PHE A 103 -18.08 -1.01 -2.90
N THR A 104 -16.77 -1.12 -2.68
CA THR A 104 -16.18 -1.17 -1.33
C THR A 104 -15.33 0.06 -1.00
N GLY A 105 -15.12 0.94 -1.98
CA GLY A 105 -14.06 1.94 -1.92
C GLY A 105 -12.68 1.30 -2.12
N TYR A 106 -11.64 2.13 -2.03
CA TYR A 106 -10.27 1.68 -2.25
C TYR A 106 -9.29 2.26 -1.24
N THR A 107 -8.13 1.61 -1.14
CA THR A 107 -6.90 2.17 -0.59
C THR A 107 -5.89 2.33 -1.71
N ILE A 108 -5.02 3.34 -1.60
CA ILE A 108 -3.93 3.52 -2.55
C ILE A 108 -2.80 2.57 -2.11
N LYS A 109 -2.27 1.82 -3.07
CA LYS A 109 -1.08 0.99 -2.90
C LYS A 109 0.04 1.88 -2.39
N LYS A 110 0.42 1.68 -1.13
CA LYS A 110 1.55 2.39 -0.55
C LYS A 110 2.81 2.02 -1.34
N GLU A 111 3.61 3.03 -1.67
CA GLU A 111 4.86 2.80 -2.36
C GLU A 111 5.78 1.94 -1.47
N LYS A 112 6.43 0.93 -2.06
CA LYS A 112 7.38 0.10 -1.32
C LYS A 112 8.58 0.95 -0.91
N LYS A 113 8.74 1.12 0.40
CA LYS A 113 9.91 1.77 0.99
C LYS A 113 10.80 0.72 1.66
N TYR A 114 12.08 1.04 1.76
CA TYR A 114 13.10 0.19 2.36
C TYR A 114 13.90 0.97 3.39
N TYR A 115 14.28 0.28 4.45
CA TYR A 115 15.37 0.72 5.31
C TYR A 115 16.70 0.24 4.73
N ILE A 116 17.77 1.01 4.88
CA ILE A 116 19.14 0.50 4.65
C ILE A 116 19.70 0.09 6.01
N ARG A 117 19.95 -1.21 6.20
CA ARG A 117 20.34 -1.80 7.49
C ARG A 117 21.76 -2.31 7.47
N LEU A 118 22.56 -1.87 8.44
CA LEU A 118 23.85 -2.48 8.78
C LEU A 118 23.71 -3.28 10.07
N ASN A 119 24.27 -4.48 10.09
CA ASN A 119 24.30 -5.33 11.28
C ASN A 119 25.66 -5.22 11.97
N PHE A 120 25.67 -4.73 13.22
CA PHE A 120 26.85 -4.75 14.08
C PHE A 120 26.62 -5.66 15.29
N ASN A 121 27.69 -6.04 15.98
CA ASN A 121 27.62 -6.88 17.19
C ASN A 121 26.75 -6.28 18.31
N ARG A 122 26.57 -4.96 18.33
CA ARG A 122 25.74 -4.24 19.31
C ARG A 122 24.28 -4.04 18.85
N GLY A 123 23.91 -4.55 17.69
CA GLY A 123 22.57 -4.43 17.11
C GLY A 123 22.57 -3.78 15.72
N PRO A 124 21.41 -3.81 15.04
CA PRO A 124 21.25 -3.18 13.74
C PRO A 124 21.20 -1.67 13.84
N VAL A 125 21.82 -0.99 12.88
CA VAL A 125 21.68 0.46 12.67
C VAL A 125 21.18 0.73 11.26
N TYR A 126 20.53 1.87 11.09
CA TYR A 126 19.77 2.21 9.90
C TYR A 126 20.24 3.55 9.34
N LEU A 127 20.31 3.64 8.01
CA LEU A 127 20.68 4.88 7.35
C LEU A 127 19.61 5.95 7.60
N ASN A 128 20.06 7.05 8.18
CA ASN A 128 19.31 8.26 8.40
C ASN A 128 19.89 9.36 7.49
N VAL A 129 19.01 10.10 6.83
CA VAL A 129 19.39 11.26 6.01
C VAL A 129 18.72 12.50 6.58
N ASN A 130 19.53 13.50 6.95
CA ASN A 130 19.03 14.78 7.40
C ASN A 130 18.29 15.49 6.25
N LYS A 131 17.03 15.84 6.45
CA LYS A 131 16.16 16.44 5.42
C LYS A 131 16.62 17.85 5.01
N LYS A 132 17.32 18.58 5.89
CA LYS A 132 17.85 19.94 5.63
C LYS A 132 19.23 19.92 5.01
N THR A 133 20.16 19.15 5.57
CA THR A 133 21.58 19.18 5.17
C THR A 133 21.94 18.08 4.17
N GLY A 134 21.10 17.05 4.03
CA GLY A 134 21.39 15.87 3.22
C GLY A 134 22.49 14.98 3.81
N ASN A 135 22.93 15.21 5.05
CA ASN A 135 23.98 14.41 5.70
C ASN A 135 23.48 13.00 6.04
N TRP A 136 24.35 12.02 5.84
CA TRP A 136 24.08 10.60 6.09
C TRP A 136 24.72 10.18 7.40
N PHE A 137 23.99 9.44 8.23
CA PHE A 137 24.50 8.82 9.44
C PHE A 137 23.71 7.55 9.74
N PHE A 138 24.23 6.68 10.61
CA PHE A 138 23.58 5.43 10.96
C PHE A 138 23.11 5.46 12.41
N GLU A 139 21.80 5.27 12.62
CA GLU A 139 21.20 5.31 13.94
C GLU A 139 19.93 4.45 13.98
N THR A 140 18.95 4.81 14.80
CA THR A 140 17.68 4.08 14.91
C THR A 140 16.86 4.20 13.62
N ARG A 141 15.90 3.29 13.42
CA ARG A 141 14.99 3.30 12.26
C ARG A 141 13.87 4.34 12.34
N SER A 142 13.87 5.20 13.36
CA SER A 142 12.78 6.13 13.62
C SER A 142 12.88 7.35 12.71
N GLU A 143 11.92 7.49 11.80
CA GLU A 143 11.74 8.70 11.01
C GLU A 143 11.32 9.86 11.94
N THR A 144 11.83 11.06 11.68
CA THR A 144 11.39 12.27 12.38
C THR A 144 11.12 13.39 11.38
N SER A 145 10.63 14.53 11.85
CA SER A 145 10.51 15.74 11.02
C SER A 145 11.86 16.20 10.44
N SER A 146 12.98 15.84 11.08
CA SER A 146 14.34 16.23 10.64
C SER A 146 15.06 15.15 9.84
N TYR A 147 14.67 13.88 9.98
CA TYR A 147 15.43 12.74 9.44
C TYR A 147 14.55 11.78 8.65
N LYS A 148 15.04 11.38 7.48
CA LYS A 148 14.43 10.36 6.63
C LYS A 148 15.15 9.03 6.81
N THR A 149 14.40 7.96 7.02
CA THR A 149 14.93 6.60 7.23
C THR A 149 14.39 5.58 6.22
N GLN A 150 13.29 5.93 5.54
CA GLN A 150 12.63 5.08 4.56
C GLN A 150 12.86 5.61 3.14
N PHE A 151 13.31 4.74 2.24
CA PHE A 151 13.69 5.13 0.88
C PHE A 151 12.99 4.27 -0.17
N THR A 152 12.57 4.87 -1.27
CA THR A 152 12.04 4.17 -2.44
C THR A 152 13.21 3.49 -3.18
N GLN A 153 12.92 2.49 -4.01
CA GLN A 153 13.96 1.82 -4.80
C GLN A 153 14.68 2.81 -5.74
N GLU A 154 13.93 3.73 -6.34
CA GLU A 154 14.49 4.79 -7.17
C GLU A 154 15.47 5.65 -6.37
N LYS A 155 15.08 6.03 -5.14
CA LYS A 155 15.95 6.84 -4.30
C LYS A 155 17.22 6.10 -3.90
N ILE A 156 17.14 4.81 -3.62
CA ILE A 156 18.31 3.96 -3.33
C ILE A 156 19.24 3.92 -4.54
N ASN A 157 18.70 3.78 -5.75
CA ASN A 157 19.50 3.77 -6.98
C ASN A 157 20.21 5.11 -7.24
N GLU A 158 19.59 6.23 -6.88
CA GLU A 158 20.24 7.54 -6.89
C GLU A 158 21.35 7.63 -5.84
N MET A 159 21.04 7.23 -4.61
CA MET A 159 21.98 7.25 -3.48
C MET A 159 23.20 6.38 -3.74
N GLN A 160 23.04 5.24 -4.43
CA GLN A 160 24.14 4.34 -4.78
C GLN A 160 25.19 5.01 -5.69
N LYS A 161 24.82 6.05 -6.44
CA LYS A 161 25.72 6.83 -7.31
C LYS A 161 26.48 7.92 -6.54
N ASP A 162 26.07 8.21 -5.31
CA ASP A 162 26.70 9.24 -4.48
C ASP A 162 28.08 8.78 -4.00
N PRO A 163 29.12 9.64 -4.02
CA PRO A 163 30.44 9.30 -3.48
C PRO A 163 30.42 8.80 -2.03
N ARG A 164 29.44 9.20 -1.23
CA ARG A 164 29.26 8.74 0.17
C ARG A 164 28.85 7.27 0.26
N ALA A 165 28.27 6.69 -0.79
CA ALA A 165 27.95 5.27 -0.86
C ALA A 165 29.16 4.41 -1.27
N LYS A 166 30.33 5.00 -1.53
CA LYS A 166 31.53 4.25 -1.91
C LYS A 166 31.88 3.22 -0.83
N GLY A 167 31.98 1.95 -1.23
CA GLY A 167 32.23 0.83 -0.31
C GLY A 167 30.98 0.25 0.35
N LEU A 168 29.78 0.76 0.04
CA LEU A 168 28.50 0.24 0.49
C LEU A 168 27.66 -0.17 -0.72
N ASP A 169 27.13 -1.39 -0.71
CA ASP A 169 26.07 -1.81 -1.63
C ASP A 169 24.70 -1.63 -0.95
N LEU A 170 24.07 -0.48 -1.16
CA LEU A 170 22.78 -0.14 -0.58
C LEU A 170 21.68 -1.09 -1.06
N ASN A 171 21.81 -1.69 -2.25
CA ASN A 171 20.84 -2.65 -2.77
C ASN A 171 20.90 -4.00 -2.04
N VAL A 172 22.07 -4.39 -1.56
CA VAL A 172 22.24 -5.58 -0.70
C VAL A 172 21.81 -5.30 0.74
N LEU A 173 22.00 -4.07 1.21
CA LEU A 173 21.71 -3.67 2.60
C LEU A 173 20.24 -3.31 2.85
N LYS A 174 19.41 -3.25 1.81
CA LYS A 174 18.00 -2.85 1.94
C LYS A 174 17.15 -3.93 2.61
N VAL A 175 16.21 -3.51 3.44
CA VAL A 175 15.20 -4.35 4.09
C VAL A 175 13.84 -3.67 3.89
N GLU A 176 12.85 -4.43 3.42
CA GLU A 176 11.50 -3.90 3.17
C GLU A 176 10.88 -3.37 4.46
N VAL A 177 10.30 -2.17 4.38
CA VAL A 177 9.55 -1.57 5.50
C VAL A 177 8.20 -2.27 5.57
N PRO A 178 7.79 -2.81 6.73
CA PRO A 178 6.46 -3.37 6.93
C PRO A 178 5.35 -2.34 6.63
N GLU A 179 4.24 -2.77 6.03
CA GLU A 179 3.17 -1.85 5.59
C GLU A 179 2.57 -1.00 6.72
N ASP A 180 2.53 -1.55 7.94
CA ASP A 180 2.08 -0.90 9.18
C ASP A 180 3.05 0.20 9.67
N LYS A 181 4.29 0.20 9.15
CA LYS A 181 5.37 1.16 9.49
C LYS A 181 5.72 2.09 8.34
N LEU A 182 5.03 1.98 7.20
CA LEU A 182 5.20 2.92 6.11
C LEU A 182 4.69 4.28 6.56
N GLU A 183 5.64 5.20 6.75
CA GLU A 183 5.38 6.63 6.94
C GLU A 183 4.84 7.19 5.64
N ASP A 184 3.93 8.18 5.70
CA ASP A 184 3.35 8.81 4.51
C ASP A 184 4.39 9.65 3.75
#